data_AF-A0A3C2AR96-F1
#
_entry.id   AF-A0A3C2AR96-F1
#
_cell.length_a   1.000
_cell.length_b   1.000
_cell.length_c   1.000
_cell.angle_alpha   90.00
_cell.angle_beta   90.00
_cell.angle_gamma   90.00
#
_symmetry.space_group_name_H-M   'P 1'
#
loop_
_entity.id
_entity.type
_entity.pdbx_description
1 polymer ?
#
loop_
_entity_poly.entity_id
_entity_poly.type
_entity_poly.pdbx_seq_one_letter_code
_entity_poly.pdbx_strand_id
1 'polypeptide(L)' 'MSVPKPFNFQKWLAENRDLLKPPVANKNLTPESDDYIVMVVAGPNARKDYHYNETEEFFYQLEGNITVKVQVD' A
#
# COMPACT_ATOMS: atom_id res chain seq x y z
N MET A 1 11.26 -19.56 -1.15
CA MET A 1 9.81 -19.76 -1.41
C MET A 1 9.53 -19.62 -2.90
N SER A 2 8.53 -20.32 -3.43
CA SER A 2 8.14 -20.20 -4.84
C SER A 2 7.42 -18.88 -5.08
N VAL A 3 7.83 -18.13 -6.10
CA VAL A 3 7.13 -16.90 -6.52
C VAL A 3 5.67 -17.26 -6.87
N PRO A 4 4.66 -16.57 -6.30
CA PRO A 4 3.27 -16.85 -6.62
C PRO A 4 2.98 -16.60 -8.09
N LYS A 5 1.96 -17.28 -8.63
CA LYS A 5 1.55 -17.09 -10.02
C LYS A 5 1.11 -15.63 -10.23
N PRO A 6 1.43 -15.02 -11.39
CA PRO A 6 0.91 -13.72 -11.75
C PRO A 6 -0.63 -13.69 -11.72
N PHE A 7 -1.20 -12.56 -11.36
CA PHE A 7 -2.65 -12.35 -11.33
C PHE A 7 -3.01 -11.00 -11.96
N ASN A 8 -4.28 -10.84 -12.35
CA ASN A 8 -4.78 -9.58 -12.87
C ASN A 8 -5.01 -8.60 -11.70
N PHE A 9 -4.16 -7.57 -11.64
CA PHE A 9 -4.21 -6.61 -10.54
C PHE A 9 -5.47 -5.74 -10.54
N GLN A 10 -6.00 -5.36 -11.70
CA GLN A 10 -7.23 -4.56 -11.79
C GLN A 10 -8.45 -5.33 -11.30
N LYS A 11 -8.52 -6.63 -11.61
CA LYS A 11 -9.56 -7.52 -11.08
C LYS A 11 -9.45 -7.63 -9.55
N TRP A 12 -8.24 -7.85 -9.03
CA TRP A 12 -8.01 -7.90 -7.59
C TRP A 12 -8.41 -6.60 -6.88
N LEU A 13 -8.10 -5.43 -7.48
CA LEU A 13 -8.51 -4.13 -6.94
C LEU A 13 -10.03 -4.04 -6.83
N ALA A 14 -10.76 -4.42 -7.88
CA ALA A 14 -12.22 -4.42 -7.89
C ALA A 14 -12.80 -5.31 -6.78
N GLU A 15 -12.25 -6.52 -6.60
CA GLU A 15 -12.67 -7.49 -5.58
C GLU A 15 -12.34 -7.06 -4.15
N ASN A 16 -11.35 -6.18 -3.94
CA ASN A 16 -10.90 -5.75 -2.63
C ASN A 16 -11.33 -4.33 -2.25
N ARG A 17 -12.14 -3.64 -3.08
CA ARG A 17 -12.57 -2.25 -2.83
C ARG A 17 -13.20 -2.04 -1.45
N ASP A 18 -13.92 -3.03 -0.94
CA ASP A 18 -14.55 -2.93 0.38
C ASP A 18 -13.57 -2.92 1.55
N LEU A 19 -12.35 -3.42 1.37
CA LEU A 19 -11.27 -3.34 2.36
C LEU A 19 -10.40 -2.09 2.15
N LEU A 20 -10.38 -1.55 0.93
CA LEU A 20 -9.65 -0.34 0.56
C LEU A 20 -10.41 0.94 0.90
N LYS A 21 -11.07 0.93 2.07
CA LYS A 21 -11.77 2.07 2.68
C LYS A 21 -11.72 1.92 4.22
N PRO A 22 -12.01 2.98 4.98
CA PRO A 22 -12.08 2.88 6.44
C PRO A 22 -13.04 1.77 6.91
N PRO A 23 -12.70 1.03 7.98
CA PRO A 23 -11.58 1.28 8.90
C PRO A 23 -10.24 0.63 8.50
N VAL A 24 -10.17 -0.15 7.42
CA VAL A 24 -8.96 -0.93 7.07
C VAL A 24 -8.03 -0.15 6.14
N ALA A 25 -8.55 0.29 4.99
CA ALA A 25 -7.91 1.18 4.01
C ALA A 25 -6.58 0.73 3.40
N ASN A 26 -6.05 -0.45 3.74
CA ASN A 26 -4.84 -1.00 3.12
C ASN A 26 -4.85 -2.54 3.09
N LYS A 27 -4.03 -3.13 2.23
CA LYS A 27 -3.84 -4.58 2.18
C LYS A 27 -2.46 -4.96 1.65
N ASN A 28 -1.80 -5.89 2.34
CA ASN A 28 -0.52 -6.48 1.92
C ASN A 28 -0.74 -7.60 0.89
N LEU A 29 -0.02 -7.55 -0.23
CA LEU A 29 -0.04 -8.56 -1.30
C LEU A 29 0.98 -9.68 -1.09
N THR A 30 2.00 -9.45 -0.25
CA THR A 30 3.11 -10.37 0.01
C THR A 30 3.27 -10.66 1.51
N PRO A 31 2.22 -11.15 2.21
CA PRO A 31 2.27 -11.36 3.67
C PRO A 31 3.27 -12.42 4.11
N GLU A 32 3.67 -13.32 3.22
CA GLU A 32 4.64 -14.38 3.47
C GLU A 32 6.06 -14.00 2.97
N SER A 33 6.28 -12.78 2.46
CA SER A 33 7.59 -12.37 1.98
C SER A 33 8.40 -11.70 3.08
N ASP A 34 9.63 -12.18 3.27
CA ASP A 34 10.60 -11.58 4.18
C ASP A 34 11.44 -10.47 3.49
N ASP A 35 11.44 -10.42 2.16
CA ASP A 35 12.31 -9.54 1.37
C ASP A 35 11.59 -8.27 0.88
N TYR A 36 10.34 -8.41 0.40
CA TYR A 36 9.59 -7.31 -0.20
C TYR A 36 8.18 -7.23 0.35
N ILE A 37 7.81 -6.03 0.80
CA ILE A 37 6.47 -5.70 1.24
C ILE A 37 5.78 -4.91 0.12
N VAL A 38 4.80 -5.53 -0.54
CA VAL A 38 3.99 -4.86 -1.56
C VAL A 38 2.61 -4.58 -0.98
N MET A 39 2.27 -3.30 -0.81
CA MET A 39 1.00 -2.87 -0.25
C MET A 39 0.17 -2.06 -1.23
N VAL A 40 -1.15 -2.25 -1.15
CA VAL A 40 -2.13 -1.32 -1.72
C VAL A 40 -2.73 -0.51 -0.58
N VAL A 41 -2.63 0.81 -0.68
CA VAL A 41 -3.12 1.75 0.33
C VAL A 41 -4.14 2.70 -0.32
N ALA A 42 -5.24 2.95 0.39
CA ALA A 42 -6.36 3.77 -0.06
C ALA A 42 -6.81 4.73 1.04
N GLY A 43 -7.80 5.57 0.70
CA GLY A 43 -8.36 6.57 1.59
C GLY A 43 -9.89 6.50 1.71
N PRO A 44 -10.50 7.47 2.40
CA PRO A 44 -9.84 8.60 3.05
C PRO A 44 -9.09 8.17 4.31
N ASN A 45 -7.86 8.64 4.48
CA ASN A 45 -7.10 8.47 5.72
C ASN A 45 -6.19 9.69 5.93
N ALA A 46 -6.12 10.20 7.15
CA ALA A 46 -5.26 11.31 7.52
C ALA A 46 -4.62 11.00 8.87
N ARG A 47 -3.30 11.24 8.96
CA ARG A 47 -2.49 10.87 10.12
C ARG A 47 -1.55 12.00 10.51
N LYS A 48 -1.15 12.02 11.78
CA LYS A 48 -0.30 13.09 12.37
C LYS A 48 1.13 12.65 12.61
N ASP A 49 1.37 11.35 12.58
CA ASP A 49 2.67 10.73 12.80
C ASP A 49 3.51 10.74 11.51
N TYR A 50 4.83 10.75 11.70
CA TYR A 50 5.81 10.60 10.63
C TYR A 50 6.44 9.22 10.74
N HIS A 51 6.59 8.55 9.60
CA HIS A 51 7.24 7.25 9.51
C HIS A 51 8.73 7.46 9.28
N TYR A 52 9.56 6.89 10.15
CA TYR A 52 10.99 6.74 9.92
C TYR A 52 11.25 5.29 9.53
N ASN A 53 11.80 5.08 8.33
CA ASN A 53 12.16 3.77 7.82
C ASN A 53 13.62 3.80 7.37
N GLU A 54 14.37 2.74 7.68
CA GLU A 54 15.79 2.63 7.34
C GLU A 54 16.01 2.20 5.88
N THR A 55 14.94 1.77 5.21
CA THR A 55 14.94 1.36 3.81
C THR A 55 14.11 2.29 2.94
N GLU A 56 14.36 2.25 1.63
CA GLU A 56 13.59 3.02 0.66
C GLU A 56 12.15 2.52 0.54
N GLU A 57 11.22 3.46 0.34
CA GLU A 57 9.82 3.15 0.02
C GLU A 57 9.48 3.71 -1.37
N PHE A 58 8.97 2.85 -2.25
CA PHE A 58 8.52 3.22 -3.58
C PHE A 58 7.00 3.42 -3.61
N PHE A 59 6.54 4.52 -4.21
CA PHE A 59 5.13 4.86 -4.33
C PHE A 59 4.73 5.00 -5.81
N TYR A 60 3.65 4.31 -6.19
CA TYR A 60 2.99 4.49 -7.49
C TYR A 60 1.51 4.76 -7.30
N GLN A 61 1.08 5.99 -7.58
CA GLN A 61 -0.31 6.41 -7.42
C GLN A 61 -1.16 5.94 -8.61
N LEU A 62 -1.98 4.92 -8.38
CA LEU A 62 -2.85 4.35 -9.40
C LEU A 62 -4.10 5.20 -9.65
N GLU A 63 -4.74 5.68 -8.59
CA GLU A 63 -6.02 6.38 -8.64
C GLU A 63 -6.08 7.50 -7.61
N GLY A 64 -6.66 8.64 -7.98
CA GLY A 64 -6.79 9.79 -7.08
C GLY A 64 -5.46 10.47 -6.78
N ASN A 65 -5.39 11.18 -5.65
CA ASN A 65 -4.23 11.96 -5.24
C ASN A 65 -3.90 11.71 -3.78
N ILE A 66 -2.61 11.76 -3.46
CA ILE A 66 -2.09 11.73 -2.09
C ILE A 66 -1.14 12.90 -1.85
N THR A 67 -0.84 13.15 -0.58
CA THR A 67 0.22 14.06 -0.17
C THR A 67 1.08 13.35 0.85
N VAL A 68 2.37 13.20 0.53
CA VAL A 68 3.38 12.71 1.46
C VAL A 68 4.06 13.93 2.07
N LYS A 69 3.84 14.16 3.36
CA LYS A 69 4.53 15.23 4.08
C LYS A 69 5.85 14.69 4.61
N VAL A 70 6.92 15.43 4.40
CA VAL A 70 8.26 15.10 4.91
C VAL A 70 8.66 16.11 5.98
N GLN A 71 9.48 15.65 6.93
CA GLN A 71 10.21 16.53 7.85
C GLN A 71 11.59 16.72 7.26
N VAL A 72 11.99 17.99 7.13
CA VAL A 72 13.32 18.43 6.74
C VAL A 72 13.75 19.45 7.78
N ASP A 73 15.03 19.49 8.10
CA ASP A 73 15.59 20.52 8.98
C ASP A 73 15.48 21.93 8.35
#